data_AF-A0A6I9MLZ9-F1
#
_entry.id   AF-A0A6I9MLZ9-F1
#
_cell.length_a   1.000
_cell.length_b   1.000
_cell.length_c   1.000
_cell.angle_alpha   90.00
_cell.angle_beta   90.00
_cell.angle_gamma   90.00
#
_symmetry.space_group_name_H-M   'P 1'
#
loop_
_entity.id
_entity.type
_entity.pdbx_description
1 polymer ?
#
loop_
_entity_poly.entity_id
_entity_poly.type
_entity_poly.pdbx_seq_one_letter_code
_entity_poly.pdbx_strand_id
1 'polypeptide(L)'
;MAQFQEMMRQQLESSMNAELEKLLDSTEGSDREVSRKDFEGFRNLFQRFLQVKGPSIEWIKIQRPPEDSIQPYERILGRGLPNSVADCLNKLVVVKLNGGLGTSMGCKGPKSLISVRNENTFLDLTVQQIEHLNKTYNTNVPLVLMNSFNTDEDTKKILQKYTHHRVKIHTFNQSRVVQDVEVHGGSQVVDVGHEDVLLALSDQLVHEPRVVEAGVDVSVPRGVPALCTLPRHAEAGGDREERLFVDARTLDGGQNVVQLETAVGAAIKCFDNALGINVPRSRFLPVKTTSDLLLVMSNLYSLDAGSLTMSPRREFPTTPHVKLGSSFTNVQEYVNRFESIPDMLELDHLTVSGDVTLGKNVSLKGTVIIIANHGDRIDIPAGSMLENKIVSGNLRIMDH
;
A
#
# COMPACT_ATOMS: atom_id res chain seq x y z
N MET A 1 33.43 -14.54 25.92
CA MET A 1 32.07 -14.51 25.33
C MET A 1 31.78 -13.16 24.67
N ALA A 2 31.69 -12.05 25.41
CA ALA A 2 31.35 -10.73 24.83
C ALA A 2 32.36 -10.19 23.79
N GLN A 3 33.67 -10.26 24.07
CA GLN A 3 34.72 -9.85 23.12
C GLN A 3 34.77 -10.70 21.84
N PHE A 4 34.41 -11.99 21.95
CA PHE A 4 34.36 -12.89 20.80
C PHE A 4 33.16 -12.58 19.90
N GLN A 5 32.00 -12.31 20.50
CA GLN A 5 30.81 -11.87 19.75
C GLN A 5 31.04 -10.52 19.05
N GLU A 6 31.78 -9.61 19.67
CA GLU A 6 32.11 -8.32 19.08
C GLU A 6 33.05 -8.45 17.88
N MET A 7 34.11 -9.26 17.99
CA MET A 7 34.99 -9.56 16.86
C MET A 7 34.24 -10.22 15.70
N MET A 8 33.32 -11.16 15.99
CA MET A 8 32.53 -11.82 14.96
C MET A 8 31.61 -10.84 14.21
N ARG A 9 31.04 -9.84 14.90
CA ARG A 9 30.23 -8.78 14.29
C ARG A 9 31.05 -7.89 13.36
N GLN A 10 32.20 -7.42 13.83
CA GLN A 10 33.12 -6.60 13.03
C GLN A 10 33.59 -7.34 11.78
N GLN A 11 33.81 -8.65 11.88
CA GLN A 11 34.18 -9.48 10.75
C GLN A 11 33.04 -9.61 9.73
N LEU A 12 31.79 -9.82 10.18
CA LEU A 12 30.62 -9.86 9.31
C LEU A 12 30.38 -8.51 8.60
N GLU A 13 30.50 -7.41 9.33
CA GLU A 13 30.38 -6.05 8.78
C GLU A 13 31.46 -5.77 7.72
N SER A 14 32.71 -6.14 8.00
CA SER A 14 33.82 -5.99 7.04
C SER A 14 33.62 -6.83 5.78
N SER A 15 33.12 -8.06 5.94
CA SER A 15 32.78 -8.96 4.84
C SER A 15 31.68 -8.37 3.95
N MET A 16 30.59 -7.86 4.56
CA MET A 16 29.49 -7.23 3.85
C MET A 16 29.96 -5.99 3.08
N ASN A 17 30.75 -5.13 3.71
CA ASN A 17 31.31 -3.94 3.07
C ASN A 17 32.15 -4.31 1.83
N ALA A 18 32.96 -5.36 1.91
CA ALA A 18 33.78 -5.80 0.78
C ALA A 18 32.94 -6.30 -0.41
N GLU A 19 31.83 -7.00 -0.17
CA GLU A 19 30.93 -7.43 -1.24
C GLU A 19 30.17 -6.25 -1.86
N LEU A 20 29.75 -5.26 -1.06
CA LEU A 20 29.10 -4.05 -1.58
C LEU A 20 30.03 -3.23 -2.48
N GLU A 21 31.32 -3.12 -2.14
CA GLU A 21 32.31 -2.45 -3.00
C GLU A 21 32.48 -3.19 -4.34
N LYS A 22 32.51 -4.53 -4.33
CA LYS A 22 32.56 -5.32 -5.58
C LYS A 22 31.33 -5.09 -6.45
N LEU A 23 30.14 -5.00 -5.86
CA LEU A 23 28.92 -4.67 -6.60
C LEU A 23 28.99 -3.25 -7.17
N LEU A 24 29.52 -2.29 -6.41
CA LEU A 24 29.67 -0.91 -6.87
C LEU A 24 30.64 -0.80 -8.05
N ASP A 25 31.71 -1.61 -8.05
CA ASP A 25 32.66 -1.69 -9.17
C ASP A 25 32.06 -2.28 -10.44
N SER A 26 31.02 -3.12 -10.31
CA SER A 26 30.27 -3.64 -11.46
C SER A 26 29.28 -2.63 -12.06
N THR A 27 29.11 -1.45 -11.46
CA THR A 27 28.17 -0.41 -11.90
C THR A 27 28.90 0.73 -12.61
N GLU A 28 28.40 1.17 -13.77
CA GLU A 28 28.98 2.26 -14.58
C GLU A 28 28.04 3.46 -14.70
N GLY A 29 28.60 4.65 -14.95
CA GLY A 29 27.84 5.86 -15.28
C GLY A 29 27.10 6.50 -14.09
N SER A 30 25.95 7.12 -14.37
CA SER A 30 25.11 7.82 -13.38
C SER A 30 24.55 6.90 -12.30
N ASP A 31 24.40 5.62 -12.61
CA ASP A 31 23.84 4.62 -11.69
C ASP A 31 24.81 4.30 -10.55
N ARG A 32 26.13 4.49 -10.75
CA ARG A 32 27.14 4.27 -9.71
C ARG A 32 26.96 5.22 -8.53
N GLU A 33 26.59 6.48 -8.78
CA GLU A 33 26.40 7.46 -7.70
C GLU A 33 25.15 7.18 -6.87
N VAL A 34 24.06 6.76 -7.52
CA VAL A 34 22.81 6.33 -6.87
C VAL A 34 23.05 5.07 -6.05
N SER A 35 23.64 4.03 -6.65
CA SER A 35 23.97 2.77 -5.96
C SER A 35 24.89 2.99 -4.75
N ARG A 36 25.83 3.94 -4.82
CA ARG A 36 26.69 4.28 -3.69
C ARG A 36 25.89 4.79 -2.49
N LYS A 37 24.95 5.72 -2.71
CA LYS A 37 24.07 6.24 -1.65
C LYS A 37 23.19 5.14 -1.08
N ASP A 38 22.60 4.33 -1.95
CA ASP A 38 21.75 3.18 -1.56
C ASP A 38 22.54 2.19 -0.68
N PHE A 39 23.78 1.87 -1.06
CA PHE A 39 24.66 0.98 -0.30
C PHE A 39 25.10 1.59 1.03
N GLU A 40 25.38 2.90 1.11
CA GLU A 40 25.62 3.60 2.37
C GLU A 40 24.41 3.48 3.32
N GLY A 41 23.19 3.68 2.79
CA GLY A 41 21.95 3.47 3.54
C GLY A 41 21.80 2.05 4.08
N PHE A 42 22.07 1.05 3.23
CA PHE A 42 22.05 -0.35 3.64
C PHE A 42 23.10 -0.69 4.69
N ARG A 43 24.33 -0.17 4.56
CA ARG A 43 25.40 -0.36 5.57
C ARG A 43 24.95 0.12 6.94
N ASN A 44 24.31 1.29 7.00
CA ASN A 44 23.77 1.83 8.25
C ASN A 44 22.68 0.92 8.83
N LEU A 45 21.77 0.40 7.99
CA LEU A 45 20.74 -0.55 8.44
C LEU A 45 21.33 -1.87 8.95
N PHE A 46 22.32 -2.42 8.24
CA PHE A 46 23.00 -3.66 8.62
C PHE A 46 23.79 -3.50 9.91
N GLN A 47 24.48 -2.37 10.08
CA GLN A 47 25.20 -2.06 11.31
C GLN A 47 24.24 -1.96 12.50
N ARG A 48 23.09 -1.30 12.32
CA ARG A 48 22.01 -1.25 13.33
C ARG A 48 21.46 -2.64 13.64
N PHE A 49 21.22 -3.47 12.62
CA PHE A 49 20.77 -4.86 12.78
C PHE A 49 21.71 -5.66 13.68
N LEU A 50 23.03 -5.56 13.44
CA LEU A 50 24.04 -6.23 14.27
C LEU A 50 24.12 -5.66 15.69
N GLN A 51 23.84 -4.37 15.87
CA GLN A 51 23.88 -3.71 17.17
C GLN A 51 22.68 -4.04 18.07
N VAL A 52 21.49 -4.32 17.53
CA VAL A 52 20.30 -4.66 18.33
C VAL A 52 20.59 -5.89 19.22
N LYS A 53 20.59 -5.68 20.54
CA LYS A 53 20.71 -6.74 21.56
C LYS A 53 19.45 -6.79 22.41
N GLY A 54 18.81 -7.96 22.50
CA GLY A 54 17.69 -8.22 23.40
C GLY A 54 16.31 -7.81 22.86
N PRO A 55 15.25 -7.97 23.66
CA PRO A 55 13.90 -7.59 23.25
C PRO A 55 13.83 -6.07 23.04
N SER A 56 13.42 -5.66 21.84
CA SER A 56 13.30 -4.24 21.43
C SER A 56 12.42 -3.35 22.31
N ILE A 57 11.63 -3.94 23.23
CA ILE A 57 10.67 -3.24 24.08
C ILE A 57 10.65 -3.89 25.46
N GLU A 58 10.82 -3.09 26.51
CA GLU A 58 10.56 -3.50 27.88
C GLU A 58 9.07 -3.33 28.20
N TRP A 59 8.35 -4.44 28.34
CA TRP A 59 6.89 -4.44 28.55
C TRP A 59 6.43 -3.55 29.71
N ILE A 60 7.22 -3.52 30.79
CA ILE A 60 6.92 -2.77 32.02
C ILE A 60 6.93 -1.25 31.78
N LYS A 61 7.66 -0.76 30.76
CA LYS A 61 7.73 0.66 30.41
C LYS A 61 6.59 1.11 29.50
N ILE A 62 5.77 0.20 28.97
CA ILE A 62 4.66 0.55 28.07
C ILE A 62 3.54 1.22 28.89
N GLN A 63 3.10 2.39 28.44
CA GLN A 63 2.04 3.17 29.06
C GLN A 63 0.91 3.43 28.06
N ARG A 64 -0.30 3.68 28.59
CA ARG A 64 -1.40 4.16 27.76
C ARG A 64 -1.06 5.55 27.21
N PRO A 65 -1.46 5.88 25.97
CA PRO A 65 -1.28 7.23 25.45
C PRO A 65 -1.93 8.27 26.39
N PRO A 66 -1.30 9.44 26.59
CA PRO A 66 -1.89 10.52 27.38
C PRO A 66 -3.28 10.93 26.88
N GLU A 67 -4.12 11.45 27.77
CA GLU A 67 -5.35 12.13 27.37
C GLU A 67 -5.01 13.28 26.41
N ASP A 68 -5.84 13.48 25.37
CA ASP A 68 -5.61 14.40 24.23
C ASP A 68 -4.51 14.04 23.21
N SER A 69 -3.68 13.01 23.43
CA SER A 69 -2.68 12.59 22.42
C SER A 69 -3.31 11.92 21.19
N ILE A 70 -4.55 11.44 21.34
CA ILE A 70 -5.37 10.91 20.25
C ILE A 70 -6.72 11.62 20.27
N GLN A 71 -7.02 12.40 19.24
CA GLN A 71 -8.26 13.17 19.17
C GLN A 71 -9.36 12.44 18.36
N PRO A 72 -10.62 12.46 18.81
CA PRO A 72 -11.75 12.01 18.01
C PRO A 72 -11.92 12.87 16.75
N TYR A 73 -12.20 12.24 15.61
CA TYR A 73 -12.38 12.94 14.34
C TYR A 73 -13.53 13.96 14.38
N GLU A 74 -14.59 13.67 15.13
CA GLU A 74 -15.78 14.53 15.29
C GLU A 74 -15.42 15.87 15.93
N ARG A 75 -14.43 15.89 16.84
CA ARG A 75 -13.93 17.12 17.47
C ARG A 75 -13.27 18.04 16.44
N ILE A 76 -12.63 17.47 15.42
CA ILE A 76 -11.98 18.22 14.35
C ILE A 76 -13.04 18.72 13.37
N LEU A 77 -14.00 17.86 12.99
CA LEU A 77 -15.13 18.24 12.14
C LEU A 77 -15.94 19.40 12.75
N GLY A 78 -16.14 19.38 14.06
CA GLY A 78 -16.87 20.43 14.78
C GLY A 78 -16.24 21.82 14.70
N ARG A 79 -14.96 21.95 14.31
CA ARG A 79 -14.31 23.25 14.09
C ARG A 79 -14.72 23.92 12.77
N GLY A 80 -15.33 23.16 11.85
CA GLY A 80 -15.68 23.64 10.51
C GLY A 80 -14.48 23.75 9.58
N LEU A 81 -14.76 24.10 8.32
CA LEU A 81 -13.73 24.36 7.33
C LEU A 81 -13.05 25.71 7.59
N PRO A 82 -11.74 25.85 7.31
CA PRO A 82 -11.07 27.14 7.42
C PRO A 82 -11.66 28.15 6.41
N ASN A 83 -11.64 29.43 6.76
CA ASN A 83 -12.15 30.51 5.90
C ASN A 83 -11.47 30.55 4.51
N SER A 84 -10.19 30.14 4.43
CA SER A 84 -9.46 30.01 3.18
C SER A 84 -8.97 28.57 2.98
N VAL A 85 -9.86 27.71 2.50
CA VAL A 85 -9.52 26.32 2.13
C VAL A 85 -8.42 26.30 1.06
N ALA A 86 -8.48 27.22 0.10
CA ALA A 86 -7.51 27.30 -0.98
C ALA A 86 -6.07 27.54 -0.48
N ASP A 87 -5.88 28.42 0.50
CA ASP A 87 -4.55 28.71 1.05
C ASP A 87 -3.95 27.51 1.79
N CYS A 88 -4.79 26.74 2.48
CA CYS A 88 -4.37 25.49 3.13
C CYS A 88 -3.98 24.44 2.07
N LEU A 89 -4.79 24.27 1.03
CA LEU A 89 -4.55 23.30 -0.04
C LEU A 89 -3.30 23.65 -0.86
N ASN A 90 -3.02 24.93 -1.11
CA ASN A 90 -1.81 25.35 -1.83
C ASN A 90 -0.50 25.06 -1.05
N LYS A 91 -0.60 24.72 0.23
CA LYS A 91 0.51 24.26 1.09
C LYS A 91 0.50 22.75 1.30
N LEU A 92 -0.34 21.99 0.59
CA LEU A 92 -0.47 20.54 0.73
C LEU A 92 0.15 19.83 -0.48
N VAL A 93 0.84 18.72 -0.21
CA VAL A 93 1.26 17.75 -1.23
C VAL A 93 0.68 16.38 -0.88
N VAL A 94 0.15 15.68 -1.88
CA VAL A 94 -0.37 14.32 -1.70
C VAL A 94 0.66 13.31 -2.18
N VAL A 95 1.10 12.41 -1.30
CA VAL A 95 2.05 11.34 -1.62
C VAL A 95 1.36 9.99 -1.58
N LYS A 96 1.50 9.21 -2.65
CA LYS A 96 1.02 7.83 -2.73
C LYS A 96 2.18 6.85 -2.85
N LEU A 97 2.15 5.83 -1.98
CA LEU A 97 3.08 4.71 -2.04
C LEU A 97 2.67 3.78 -3.18
N ASN A 98 3.49 3.73 -4.23
CA ASN A 98 3.20 3.05 -5.49
C ASN A 98 4.20 1.91 -5.82
N GLY A 99 5.09 1.56 -4.89
CA GLY A 99 6.07 0.48 -5.08
C GLY A 99 5.49 -0.95 -5.11
N GLY A 100 4.23 -1.12 -4.67
CA GLY A 100 3.60 -2.43 -4.54
C GLY A 100 3.10 -3.02 -5.85
N LEU A 101 3.45 -4.29 -6.10
CA LEU A 101 2.94 -5.07 -7.22
C LEU A 101 1.58 -5.72 -6.93
N GLY A 102 0.84 -6.01 -8.00
CA GLY A 102 -0.42 -6.75 -7.97
C GLY A 102 -0.29 -8.27 -7.83
N THR A 103 0.88 -8.80 -7.45
CA THR A 103 1.20 -10.24 -7.47
C THR A 103 0.25 -11.07 -6.60
N SER A 104 -0.14 -10.56 -5.43
CA SER A 104 -1.14 -11.18 -4.55
C SER A 104 -2.50 -11.42 -5.22
N MET A 105 -2.81 -10.67 -6.28
CA MET A 105 -4.01 -10.86 -7.09
C MET A 105 -3.68 -11.39 -8.50
N GLY A 106 -2.49 -11.96 -8.69
CA GLY A 106 -2.07 -12.57 -9.96
C GLY A 106 -1.72 -11.59 -11.09
N CYS A 107 -1.56 -10.29 -10.80
CA CYS A 107 -1.14 -9.28 -11.77
C CYS A 107 0.39 -9.06 -11.71
N LYS A 108 1.02 -8.86 -12.87
CA LYS A 108 2.47 -8.61 -12.99
C LYS A 108 2.87 -7.15 -12.79
N GLY A 109 1.96 -6.20 -13.04
CA GLY A 109 2.25 -4.76 -12.99
C GLY A 109 2.00 -4.12 -11.63
N PRO A 110 2.18 -2.78 -11.55
CA PRO A 110 1.87 -2.00 -10.36
C PRO A 110 0.41 -2.19 -9.94
N LYS A 111 0.19 -2.38 -8.65
CA LYS A 111 -1.16 -2.59 -8.10
C LYS A 111 -2.09 -1.41 -8.38
N SER A 112 -1.53 -0.20 -8.48
CA SER A 112 -2.27 1.01 -8.79
C SER A 112 -2.94 1.00 -10.17
N LEU A 113 -2.45 0.16 -11.10
CA LEU A 113 -2.98 0.01 -12.46
C LEU A 113 -4.07 -1.05 -12.59
N ILE A 114 -4.44 -1.71 -11.48
CA ILE A 114 -5.55 -2.65 -11.48
C ILE A 114 -6.86 -1.87 -11.59
N SER A 115 -7.71 -2.28 -12.53
CA SER A 115 -9.05 -1.72 -12.73
C SER A 115 -9.92 -2.02 -11.52
N VAL A 116 -10.54 -0.96 -10.99
CA VAL A 116 -11.38 -1.00 -9.80
C VAL A 116 -12.84 -0.83 -10.17
N ARG A 117 -13.19 0.19 -10.97
CA ARG A 117 -14.60 0.48 -11.27
C ARG A 117 -14.76 1.28 -12.54
N ASN A 118 -15.68 0.85 -13.42
CA ASN A 118 -15.93 1.49 -14.72
C ASN A 118 -14.62 1.70 -15.50
N GLU A 119 -13.76 0.68 -15.53
CA GLU A 119 -12.43 0.71 -16.16
C GLU A 119 -11.41 1.68 -15.52
N ASN A 120 -11.80 2.42 -14.47
CA ASN A 120 -10.88 3.27 -13.72
C ASN A 120 -10.00 2.43 -12.81
N THR A 121 -8.69 2.66 -12.91
CA THR A 121 -7.67 2.12 -12.01
C THR A 121 -7.61 2.87 -10.68
N PHE A 122 -6.91 2.37 -9.67
CA PHE A 122 -6.68 3.12 -8.43
C PHE A 122 -5.98 4.47 -8.68
N LEU A 123 -5.06 4.50 -9.65
CA LEU A 123 -4.38 5.73 -10.05
C LEU A 123 -5.37 6.72 -10.68
N ASP A 124 -6.25 6.25 -11.58
CA ASP A 124 -7.31 7.09 -12.16
C ASP A 124 -8.19 7.71 -11.08
N LEU A 125 -8.64 6.90 -10.11
CA LEU A 125 -9.46 7.38 -8.99
C LEU A 125 -8.75 8.46 -8.18
N THR A 126 -7.45 8.28 -7.90
CA THR A 126 -6.65 9.27 -7.16
C THR A 126 -6.49 10.57 -7.96
N VAL A 127 -6.20 10.47 -9.25
CA VAL A 127 -6.08 11.63 -10.15
C VAL A 127 -7.42 12.38 -10.21
N GLN A 128 -8.54 11.67 -10.37
CA GLN A 128 -9.88 12.28 -10.37
C GLN A 128 -10.20 13.01 -9.07
N GLN A 129 -9.84 12.45 -7.91
CA GLN A 129 -10.04 13.09 -6.61
C GLN A 129 -9.30 14.44 -6.52
N ILE A 130 -8.01 14.45 -6.86
CA ILE A 130 -7.18 15.65 -6.75
C ILE A 130 -7.54 16.66 -7.85
N GLU A 131 -7.86 16.19 -9.05
CA GLU A 131 -8.33 17.06 -10.12
C GLU A 131 -9.64 17.76 -9.74
N HIS A 132 -10.60 17.01 -9.19
CA HIS A 132 -11.85 17.59 -8.70
C HIS A 132 -11.58 18.60 -7.59
N LEU A 133 -10.72 18.27 -6.63
CA LEU A 133 -10.29 19.19 -5.56
C LEU A 133 -9.73 20.50 -6.14
N ASN A 134 -8.82 20.41 -7.11
CA ASN A 134 -8.18 21.57 -7.76
C ASN A 134 -9.17 22.40 -8.58
N LYS A 135 -10.15 21.77 -9.25
CA LYS A 135 -11.21 22.48 -9.97
C LYS A 135 -12.15 23.20 -9.02
N THR A 136 -12.60 22.54 -7.94
CA THR A 136 -13.58 23.07 -6.99
C THR A 136 -13.04 24.23 -6.16
N TYR A 137 -11.81 24.13 -5.66
CA TYR A 137 -11.21 25.17 -4.81
C TYR A 137 -10.25 26.11 -5.56
N ASN A 138 -10.16 25.97 -6.89
CA ASN A 138 -9.26 26.73 -7.75
C ASN A 138 -7.79 26.68 -7.26
N THR A 139 -7.32 25.51 -6.88
CA THR A 139 -5.96 25.26 -6.35
C THR A 139 -5.10 24.46 -7.32
N ASN A 140 -3.86 24.18 -6.91
CA ASN A 140 -2.93 23.32 -7.64
C ASN A 140 -2.15 22.39 -6.68
N VAL A 141 -2.88 21.50 -6.02
CA VAL A 141 -2.33 20.42 -5.18
C VAL A 141 -1.62 19.40 -6.10
N PRO A 142 -0.32 19.15 -5.92
CA PRO A 142 0.40 18.14 -6.68
C PRO A 142 0.21 16.74 -6.10
N LEU A 143 0.26 15.75 -6.99
CA LEU A 143 0.30 14.32 -6.67
C LEU A 143 1.73 13.83 -6.85
N VAL A 144 2.28 13.14 -5.85
CA VAL A 144 3.59 12.51 -5.90
C VAL A 144 3.43 11.00 -5.76
N LEU A 145 3.98 10.23 -6.70
CA LEU A 145 4.01 8.78 -6.64
C LEU A 145 5.42 8.32 -6.26
N MET A 146 5.51 7.59 -5.16
CA MET A 146 6.74 6.86 -4.80
C MET A 146 6.71 5.49 -5.47
N ASN A 147 7.44 5.35 -6.57
CA ASN A 147 7.58 4.10 -7.30
C ASN A 147 8.69 3.23 -6.68
N SER A 148 8.75 1.98 -7.13
CA SER A 148 9.87 1.07 -6.98
C SER A 148 10.47 0.75 -8.35
N PHE A 149 11.64 0.09 -8.39
CA PHE A 149 12.20 -0.40 -9.66
C PHE A 149 11.25 -1.33 -10.42
N ASN A 150 10.36 -2.03 -9.71
CA ASN A 150 9.35 -2.92 -10.29
C ASN A 150 8.17 -2.19 -10.92
N THR A 151 7.96 -0.91 -10.59
CA THR A 151 6.73 -0.18 -10.92
C THR A 151 6.98 1.11 -11.69
N ASP A 152 8.21 1.63 -11.68
CA ASP A 152 8.53 2.95 -12.21
C ASP A 152 8.31 3.09 -13.72
N GLU A 153 8.85 2.16 -14.53
CA GLU A 153 8.70 2.23 -15.99
C GLU A 153 7.23 2.14 -16.41
N ASP A 154 6.49 1.17 -15.87
CA ASP A 154 5.10 0.94 -16.21
C ASP A 154 4.21 2.09 -15.75
N THR A 155 4.51 2.68 -14.59
CA THR A 155 3.82 3.88 -14.11
C THR A 155 4.10 5.05 -15.05
N LYS A 156 5.37 5.31 -15.41
CA LYS A 156 5.76 6.43 -16.29
C LYS A 156 5.11 6.35 -17.67
N LYS A 157 5.01 5.14 -18.25
CA LYS A 157 4.33 4.92 -19.55
C LYS A 157 2.87 5.40 -19.52
N ILE A 158 2.15 5.18 -18.42
CA ILE A 158 0.74 5.55 -18.34
C ILE A 158 0.50 7.01 -17.96
N LEU A 159 1.49 7.72 -17.38
CA LEU A 159 1.32 9.12 -16.96
C LEU A 159 0.95 10.07 -18.11
N GLN A 160 1.29 9.72 -19.35
CA GLN A 160 0.91 10.49 -20.54
C GLN A 160 -0.61 10.67 -20.66
N LYS A 161 -1.40 9.73 -20.12
CA LYS A 161 -2.87 9.81 -20.03
C LYS A 161 -3.36 11.05 -19.28
N TYR A 162 -2.59 11.55 -18.30
CA TYR A 162 -3.00 12.61 -17.39
C TYR A 162 -2.51 14.01 -17.78
N THR A 163 -1.84 14.15 -18.93
CA THR A 163 -1.24 15.43 -19.39
C THR A 163 -2.22 16.59 -19.49
N HIS A 164 -3.49 16.31 -19.79
CA HIS A 164 -4.55 17.33 -19.89
C HIS A 164 -5.40 17.49 -18.62
N HIS A 165 -5.07 16.76 -17.53
CA HIS A 165 -5.82 16.85 -16.28
C HIS A 165 -5.30 18.01 -15.42
N ARG A 166 -6.17 18.61 -14.61
CA ARG A 166 -5.82 19.69 -13.68
C ARG A 166 -5.11 19.15 -12.41
N VAL A 167 -4.03 18.40 -12.60
CA VAL A 167 -3.16 17.94 -11.52
C VAL A 167 -1.71 17.83 -12.00
N LYS A 168 -0.77 18.33 -11.21
CA LYS A 168 0.67 18.14 -11.47
C LYS A 168 1.10 16.82 -10.83
N ILE A 169 1.51 15.86 -11.64
CA ILE A 169 1.98 14.54 -11.16
C ILE A 169 3.50 14.50 -11.19
N HIS A 170 4.09 14.14 -10.06
CA HIS A 170 5.51 13.89 -9.88
C HIS A 170 5.73 12.42 -9.55
N THR A 171 6.88 11.89 -9.95
CA THR A 171 7.29 10.53 -9.60
C THR A 171 8.73 10.52 -9.14
N PHE A 172 9.02 9.70 -8.15
CA PHE A 172 10.37 9.43 -7.68
C PHE A 172 10.48 7.95 -7.33
N ASN A 173 11.69 7.40 -7.34
CA ASN A 173 11.92 5.98 -7.06
C ASN A 173 12.46 5.83 -5.64
N GLN A 174 12.00 4.83 -4.91
CA GLN A 174 12.60 4.47 -3.62
C GLN A 174 13.98 3.82 -3.83
N SER A 175 14.85 3.86 -2.81
CA SER A 175 16.17 3.22 -2.83
C SER A 175 16.08 1.72 -3.11
N ARG A 176 17.09 1.20 -3.80
CA ARG A 176 17.25 -0.24 -4.06
C ARG A 176 18.24 -0.81 -3.05
N VAL A 177 17.94 -1.96 -2.46
CA VAL A 177 18.86 -2.58 -1.51
C VAL A 177 19.23 -3.99 -1.98
N VAL A 178 20.38 -4.46 -1.50
CA VAL A 178 20.86 -5.81 -1.75
C VAL A 178 20.23 -6.77 -0.74
N GLN A 179 19.61 -7.86 -1.19
CA GLN A 179 19.21 -8.95 -0.30
C GLN A 179 20.39 -9.88 -0.07
N ASP A 180 20.59 -10.27 1.19
CA ASP A 180 21.58 -11.26 1.56
C ASP A 180 21.02 -12.66 1.24
N VAL A 181 21.60 -13.29 0.22
CA VAL A 181 21.40 -14.71 -0.08
C VAL A 181 22.41 -15.45 0.79
N GLU A 182 21.95 -16.45 1.55
CA GLU A 182 22.76 -17.27 2.46
C GLU A 182 24.25 -17.29 2.06
N VAL A 183 25.10 -16.91 3.02
CA VAL A 183 26.56 -16.75 2.97
C VAL A 183 27.24 -18.00 2.41
N HIS A 184 27.08 -18.31 1.12
CA HIS A 184 27.69 -19.39 0.34
C HIS A 184 27.33 -19.36 -1.17
N GLY A 185 26.93 -18.24 -1.79
CA GLY A 185 26.78 -18.29 -3.26
C GLY A 185 26.34 -17.10 -4.12
N GLY A 186 26.08 -15.90 -3.56
CA GLY A 186 25.96 -14.68 -4.37
C GLY A 186 24.74 -13.83 -4.05
N SER A 187 24.95 -12.51 -3.94
CA SER A 187 23.92 -11.53 -3.57
C SER A 187 23.01 -11.18 -4.75
N GLN A 188 21.72 -11.02 -4.51
CA GLN A 188 20.77 -10.46 -5.49
C GLN A 188 20.23 -9.11 -5.00
N VAL A 189 20.07 -8.16 -5.90
CA VAL A 189 19.44 -6.86 -5.61
C VAL A 189 17.92 -7.04 -5.61
N VAL A 190 17.25 -6.73 -4.50
CA VAL A 190 15.79 -6.86 -4.36
C VAL A 190 15.27 -5.74 -3.47
N ASP A 191 14.04 -5.31 -3.71
CA ASP A 191 13.39 -4.14 -3.10
C ASP A 191 13.50 -4.06 -1.57
N VAL A 192 13.50 -2.86 -1.01
CA VAL A 192 13.08 -2.64 0.38
C VAL A 192 11.59 -2.31 0.37
N GLY A 193 10.89 -2.68 1.43
CA GLY A 193 9.52 -2.19 1.67
C GLY A 193 9.40 -0.67 1.63
N HIS A 194 8.17 -0.20 1.87
CA HIS A 194 7.61 1.14 1.64
C HIS A 194 8.26 2.34 2.41
N GLU A 195 9.56 2.32 2.62
CA GLU A 195 10.18 2.83 3.84
C GLU A 195 11.25 3.87 3.61
N ASP A 196 11.76 3.96 2.39
CA ASP A 196 12.65 5.05 2.00
C ASP A 196 11.89 6.34 1.66
N VAL A 197 10.61 6.44 2.00
CA VAL A 197 9.76 7.61 1.66
C VAL A 197 10.42 8.90 2.13
N LEU A 198 10.86 8.97 3.39
CA LEU A 198 11.38 10.21 3.95
C LEU A 198 12.77 10.56 3.41
N LEU A 199 13.60 9.56 3.18
CA LEU A 199 14.98 9.69 2.70
C LEU A 199 14.99 9.95 1.18
N ALA A 200 14.36 9.12 0.35
CA ALA A 200 14.21 9.38 -1.09
C ALA A 200 13.42 10.65 -1.41
N LEU A 201 12.38 11.00 -0.65
CA LEU A 201 11.69 12.28 -0.86
C LEU A 201 12.60 13.46 -0.51
N SER A 202 13.43 13.35 0.53
CA SER A 202 14.44 14.38 0.82
C SER A 202 15.54 14.45 -0.25
N ASP A 203 16.02 13.33 -0.79
CA ASP A 203 17.12 13.38 -1.77
C ASP A 203 16.63 13.82 -3.15
N GLN A 204 15.44 13.36 -3.58
CA GLN A 204 14.96 13.54 -4.96
C GLN A 204 13.99 14.71 -5.13
N LEU A 205 13.34 15.20 -4.06
CA LEU A 205 12.36 16.28 -4.15
C LEU A 205 12.74 17.55 -3.36
N VAL A 206 13.92 17.62 -2.73
CA VAL A 206 14.42 18.86 -2.08
C VAL A 206 14.65 20.01 -3.08
N HIS A 207 14.81 19.71 -4.36
CA HIS A 207 14.94 20.73 -5.41
C HIS A 207 13.60 21.28 -5.91
N GLU A 208 12.45 20.75 -5.46
CA GLU A 208 11.12 21.27 -5.78
C GLU A 208 10.61 22.12 -4.59
N PRO A 209 10.67 23.48 -4.66
CA PRO A 209 10.42 24.37 -3.52
C PRO A 209 9.07 24.16 -2.84
N ARG A 210 8.08 23.68 -3.60
CA ARG A 210 6.71 23.44 -3.12
C ARG A 210 6.55 22.15 -2.31
N VAL A 211 7.44 21.18 -2.44
CA VAL A 211 7.34 19.88 -1.73
C VAL A 211 7.94 19.98 -0.34
N VAL A 212 8.98 20.81 -0.16
CA VAL A 212 9.71 20.96 1.10
C VAL A 212 8.98 21.85 2.12
N GLU A 213 8.16 22.80 1.66
CA GLU A 213 7.42 23.74 2.53
C GLU A 213 5.99 23.29 2.88
N ALA A 214 5.57 22.12 2.37
CA ALA A 214 4.19 21.66 2.43
C ALA A 214 3.94 20.62 3.52
N GLY A 215 2.69 20.57 4.01
CA GLY A 215 2.20 19.40 4.72
C GLY A 215 2.13 18.22 3.74
N VAL A 216 2.63 17.06 4.14
CA VAL A 216 2.65 15.85 3.31
C VAL A 216 1.61 14.87 3.83
N ASP A 217 0.58 14.59 3.03
CA ASP A 217 -0.34 13.48 3.31
C ASP A 217 0.23 12.19 2.71
N VAL A 218 0.74 11.30 3.57
CA VAL A 218 1.21 9.97 3.18
C VAL A 218 0.10 8.97 3.46
N SER A 219 -0.47 8.40 2.39
CA SER A 219 -1.44 7.31 2.53
C SER A 219 -0.72 5.97 2.79
N VAL A 220 -0.73 5.51 4.05
CA VAL A 220 -0.07 4.25 4.44
C VAL A 220 -1.03 3.04 4.30
N PRO A 221 -0.64 1.92 3.65
CA PRO A 221 -1.50 0.74 3.43
C PRO A 221 -2.00 0.00 4.69
N ARG A 222 -1.57 0.41 5.90
CA ARG A 222 -1.90 -0.23 7.19
C ARG A 222 -2.33 0.74 8.31
N GLY A 223 -2.60 2.01 8.03
CA GLY A 223 -2.94 2.96 9.10
C GLY A 223 -3.46 4.32 8.63
N VAL A 224 -3.98 5.06 9.61
CA VAL A 224 -4.57 6.41 9.56
C VAL A 224 -3.82 7.34 8.58
N PRO A 225 -4.51 8.17 7.77
CA PRO A 225 -3.85 9.20 6.97
C PRO A 225 -2.93 10.03 7.87
N ALA A 226 -1.63 10.04 7.56
CA ALA A 226 -0.65 10.79 8.33
C ALA A 226 -0.35 12.09 7.57
N LEU A 227 -0.77 13.22 8.13
CA LEU A 227 -0.27 14.53 7.73
C LEU A 227 1.06 14.74 8.45
N CYS A 228 2.17 14.49 7.77
CA CYS A 228 3.50 14.75 8.28
C CYS A 228 3.99 16.10 7.77
N THR A 229 4.44 16.98 8.65
CA THR A 229 5.33 18.08 8.25
C THR A 229 6.74 17.53 8.18
N LEU A 230 7.36 17.55 7.00
CA LEU A 230 8.79 17.24 6.90
C LEU A 230 9.55 18.29 7.70
N PRO A 231 10.51 17.92 8.56
CA PRO A 231 11.30 18.90 9.27
C PRO A 231 12.08 19.76 8.26
N ARG A 232 12.09 21.08 8.47
CA ARG A 232 12.87 22.07 7.69
C ARG A 232 14.38 21.77 7.63
N HIS A 233 14.86 20.88 8.47
CA HIS A 233 16.24 20.40 8.51
C HIS A 233 16.22 18.86 8.53
N ALA A 234 16.05 18.25 7.36
CA ALA A 234 16.54 16.89 7.14
C ALA A 234 18.07 16.97 6.95
N GLU A 235 18.80 17.38 7.99
CA GLU A 235 20.25 17.14 8.00
C GLU A 235 20.44 15.63 8.16
N ALA A 236 21.18 15.04 7.21
CA ALA A 236 21.45 13.61 7.08
C ALA A 236 22.28 12.99 8.23
N GLY A 237 22.24 13.57 9.43
CA GLY A 237 23.07 13.17 10.58
C GLY A 237 22.33 13.04 11.92
N GLY A 238 21.00 13.20 11.96
CA GLY A 238 20.21 12.95 13.17
C GLY A 238 19.85 11.47 13.30
N ASP A 239 20.15 10.88 14.47
CA ASP A 239 19.94 9.46 14.78
C ASP A 239 18.43 9.09 14.76
N ARG A 240 17.90 8.81 13.57
CA ARG A 240 16.53 8.32 13.38
C ARG A 240 16.50 6.86 13.79
N GLU A 241 16.21 6.61 15.06
CA GLU A 241 16.02 5.25 15.58
C GLU A 241 14.73 4.59 15.07
N GLU A 242 14.50 4.49 13.77
CA GLU A 242 13.34 3.78 13.23
C GLU A 242 13.42 2.28 13.57
N ARG A 243 12.29 1.66 13.91
CA ARG A 243 12.31 0.24 14.26
C ARG A 243 12.66 -0.58 13.03
N LEU A 244 13.70 -1.40 13.14
CA LEU A 244 14.08 -2.36 12.11
C LEU A 244 13.13 -3.56 12.09
N PHE A 245 12.65 -3.90 10.92
CA PHE A 245 11.92 -5.13 10.61
C PHE A 245 12.83 -6.06 9.81
N VAL A 246 12.79 -7.34 10.16
CA VAL A 246 13.56 -8.39 9.52
C VAL A 246 12.55 -9.38 8.96
N ASP A 247 12.50 -9.49 7.65
CA ASP A 247 11.60 -10.40 6.95
C ASP A 247 12.41 -11.54 6.32
N ALA A 248 12.00 -12.78 6.61
CA ALA A 248 12.62 -13.97 6.06
C ALA A 248 11.76 -14.49 4.91
N ARG A 249 12.36 -14.60 3.71
CA ARG A 249 11.64 -15.02 2.50
C ARG A 249 12.39 -16.16 1.82
N THR A 250 11.68 -16.91 1.00
CA THR A 250 12.25 -17.92 0.11
C THR A 250 11.99 -17.48 -1.32
N LEU A 251 13.04 -17.34 -2.10
CA LEU A 251 12.96 -16.99 -3.52
C LEU A 251 12.48 -18.18 -4.35
N ASP A 252 12.05 -17.93 -5.59
CA ASP A 252 11.55 -18.97 -6.53
C ASP A 252 12.58 -20.08 -6.79
N GLY A 253 13.87 -19.80 -6.60
CA GLY A 253 14.97 -20.77 -6.68
C GLY A 253 15.16 -21.65 -5.43
N GLY A 254 14.27 -21.56 -4.44
CA GLY A 254 14.36 -22.28 -3.16
C GLY A 254 15.40 -21.74 -2.18
N GLN A 255 16.05 -20.62 -2.52
CA GLN A 255 17.03 -19.95 -1.67
C GLN A 255 16.33 -19.13 -0.59
N ASN A 256 16.80 -19.27 0.65
CA ASN A 256 16.34 -18.45 1.76
C ASN A 256 17.11 -17.13 1.79
N VAL A 257 16.38 -16.04 1.98
CA VAL A 257 16.92 -14.68 2.02
C VAL A 257 16.36 -13.94 3.23
N VAL A 258 17.16 -13.01 3.74
CA VAL A 258 16.75 -12.09 4.80
C VAL A 258 16.73 -10.68 4.24
N GLN A 259 15.62 -9.99 4.46
CA GLN A 259 15.38 -8.63 4.00
C GLN A 259 15.23 -7.71 5.21
N LEU A 260 15.97 -6.61 5.19
CA LEU A 260 15.91 -5.56 6.21
C LEU A 260 15.02 -4.43 5.71
N GLU A 261 14.00 -4.05 6.48
CA GLU A 261 13.06 -2.96 6.19
C GLU A 261 12.81 -2.12 7.45
N THR A 262 12.23 -0.92 7.32
CA THR A 262 11.77 -0.12 8.47
C THR A 262 10.25 0.01 8.52
N ALA A 263 9.73 0.83 9.44
CA ALA A 263 8.37 1.41 9.57
C ALA A 263 8.20 2.94 9.27
N VAL A 264 7.52 3.45 8.23
CA VAL A 264 7.32 4.92 8.05
C VAL A 264 6.50 5.47 9.22
N GLY A 265 5.55 4.68 9.71
CA GLY A 265 4.80 4.98 10.93
C GLY A 265 5.63 4.86 12.20
N ALA A 266 6.75 4.12 12.20
CA ALA A 266 7.66 4.02 13.34
C ALA A 266 8.49 5.31 13.53
N ALA A 267 8.62 6.13 12.48
CA ALA A 267 9.27 7.43 12.55
C ALA A 267 8.49 8.46 13.41
N ILE A 268 7.22 8.19 13.76
CA ILE A 268 6.38 9.13 14.54
C ILE A 268 7.03 9.61 15.84
N LYS A 269 7.84 8.76 16.48
CA LYS A 269 8.55 9.10 17.73
C LYS A 269 9.66 10.15 17.55
N CYS A 270 10.09 10.39 16.32
CA CYS A 270 11.13 11.34 15.96
C CYS A 270 10.57 12.76 15.70
N PHE A 271 9.25 12.96 15.81
CA PHE A 271 8.61 14.25 15.57
C PHE A 271 8.10 14.86 16.87
N ASP A 272 8.46 16.12 17.10
CA ASP A 272 7.89 16.91 18.18
C ASP A 272 6.38 17.14 17.94
N ASN A 273 5.60 17.13 19.02
CA ASN A 273 4.15 17.35 19.00
C ASN A 273 3.37 16.36 18.11
N ALA A 274 3.85 15.12 17.97
CA ALA A 274 3.13 14.06 17.26
C ALA A 274 1.74 13.84 17.87
N LEU A 275 0.72 13.76 17.00
CA LEU A 275 -0.69 13.64 17.39
C LEU A 275 -1.38 12.53 16.60
N GLY A 276 -2.19 11.71 17.28
CA GLY A 276 -3.08 10.75 16.65
C GLY A 276 -4.49 11.31 16.41
N ILE A 277 -5.15 10.87 15.35
CA ILE A 277 -6.57 11.15 15.10
C ILE A 277 -7.30 9.82 14.91
N ASN A 278 -8.36 9.60 15.68
CA ASN A 278 -9.21 8.43 15.53
C ASN A 278 -10.26 8.67 14.43
N VAL A 279 -9.98 8.20 13.21
CA VAL A 279 -10.82 8.40 12.02
C VAL A 279 -11.85 7.28 11.83
N PRO A 280 -13.00 7.56 11.20
CA PRO A 280 -13.99 6.52 10.90
C PRO A 280 -13.46 5.51 9.88
N ARG A 281 -14.01 4.28 9.93
CA ARG A 281 -13.66 3.19 8.99
C ARG A 281 -13.85 3.56 7.52
N SER A 282 -14.71 4.52 7.19
CA SER A 282 -14.89 5.04 5.83
C SER A 282 -13.60 5.61 5.21
N ARG A 283 -12.60 5.98 6.03
CA ARG A 283 -11.27 6.43 5.58
C ARG A 283 -10.28 5.27 5.41
N PHE A 284 -10.66 4.05 5.76
CA PHE A 284 -9.82 2.85 5.72
C PHE A 284 -10.51 1.73 4.93
N LEU A 285 -10.33 1.79 3.61
CA LEU A 285 -10.86 0.81 2.65
C LEU A 285 -9.71 0.20 1.81
N PRO A 286 -8.82 -0.59 2.43
CA PRO A 286 -7.72 -1.21 1.71
C PRO A 286 -8.24 -2.32 0.79
N VAL A 287 -7.83 -2.30 -0.48
CA VAL A 287 -8.11 -3.40 -1.42
C VAL A 287 -6.88 -4.28 -1.51
N LYS A 288 -6.87 -5.43 -0.85
CA LYS A 288 -5.73 -6.37 -0.82
C LYS A 288 -5.97 -7.63 -1.64
N THR A 289 -7.22 -8.04 -1.71
CA THR A 289 -7.68 -9.27 -2.35
C THR A 289 -8.81 -8.99 -3.33
N THR A 290 -9.15 -9.97 -4.16
CA THR A 290 -10.34 -9.90 -5.01
C THR A 290 -11.65 -9.88 -4.22
N SER A 291 -11.65 -10.36 -2.97
CA SER A 291 -12.79 -10.19 -2.05
C SER A 291 -13.04 -8.70 -1.74
N ASP A 292 -11.96 -7.95 -1.51
CA ASP A 292 -12.05 -6.50 -1.31
C ASP A 292 -12.42 -5.78 -2.61
N LEU A 293 -11.93 -6.29 -3.75
CA LEU A 293 -12.25 -5.74 -5.07
C LEU A 293 -13.74 -5.86 -5.39
N LEU A 294 -14.35 -7.01 -5.07
CA LEU A 294 -15.78 -7.24 -5.22
C LEU A 294 -16.60 -6.22 -4.41
N LEU A 295 -16.19 -5.94 -3.17
CA LEU A 295 -16.85 -4.94 -2.34
C LEU A 295 -16.87 -3.56 -3.01
N VAL A 296 -15.72 -3.05 -3.46
CA VAL A 296 -15.61 -1.70 -4.05
C VAL A 296 -16.22 -1.58 -5.45
N MET A 297 -16.28 -2.69 -6.18
CA MET A 297 -16.94 -2.80 -7.49
C MET A 297 -18.47 -2.78 -7.38
N SER A 298 -19.03 -3.30 -6.29
CA SER A 298 -20.47 -3.47 -6.13
C SER A 298 -21.23 -2.17 -5.90
N ASN A 299 -22.55 -2.28 -5.94
CA ASN A 299 -23.49 -1.21 -5.60
C ASN A 299 -23.49 -0.83 -4.10
N LEU A 300 -22.69 -1.50 -3.26
CA LEU A 300 -22.41 -1.08 -1.88
C LEU A 300 -21.73 0.29 -1.82
N TYR A 301 -20.96 0.64 -2.84
CA TYR A 301 -20.32 1.94 -2.95
C TYR A 301 -20.88 2.71 -4.14
N SER A 302 -20.88 4.03 -4.05
CA SER A 302 -21.08 4.96 -5.15
C SER A 302 -19.76 5.65 -5.45
N LEU A 303 -19.48 5.86 -6.74
CA LEU A 303 -18.29 6.55 -7.20
C LEU A 303 -18.67 7.97 -7.64
N ASP A 304 -18.08 8.97 -6.99
CA ASP A 304 -18.23 10.37 -7.35
C ASP A 304 -16.87 11.05 -7.36
N ALA A 305 -16.49 11.65 -8.50
CA ALA A 305 -15.20 12.33 -8.69
C ALA A 305 -13.98 11.55 -8.15
N GLY A 306 -13.90 10.24 -8.46
CA GLY A 306 -12.84 9.36 -7.97
C GLY A 306 -12.99 8.89 -6.52
N SER A 307 -13.93 9.44 -5.74
CA SER A 307 -14.18 9.06 -4.34
C SER A 307 -15.24 7.97 -4.24
N LEU A 308 -14.93 6.92 -3.49
CA LEU A 308 -15.88 5.87 -3.13
C LEU A 308 -16.55 6.20 -1.80
N THR A 309 -17.88 6.25 -1.81
CA THR A 309 -18.72 6.46 -0.62
C THR A 309 -19.71 5.32 -0.48
N MET A 310 -19.96 4.86 0.75
CA MET A 310 -20.95 3.81 0.98
C MET A 310 -22.33 4.32 0.56
N SER A 311 -23.08 3.48 -0.15
CA SER A 311 -24.40 3.82 -0.69
C SER A 311 -25.35 4.23 0.45
N PRO A 312 -26.09 5.35 0.32
CA PRO A 312 -27.09 5.75 1.31
C PRO A 312 -28.28 4.81 1.35
N ARG A 313 -28.42 3.91 0.36
CA ARG A 313 -29.45 2.87 0.33
C ARG A 313 -29.10 1.66 1.20
N ARG A 314 -27.87 1.58 1.71
CA ARG A 314 -27.48 0.52 2.64
C ARG A 314 -28.11 0.80 4.00
N GLU A 315 -28.89 -0.14 4.51
CA GLU A 315 -29.58 0.02 5.80
C GLU A 315 -28.61 0.09 6.99
N PHE A 316 -27.51 -0.67 6.93
CA PHE A 316 -26.51 -0.76 7.99
C PHE A 316 -25.14 -0.27 7.54
N PRO A 317 -24.48 0.67 8.28
CA PRO A 317 -23.19 1.25 7.88
C PRO A 317 -22.01 0.26 7.96
N THR A 318 -22.26 -0.98 8.35
CA THR A 318 -21.27 -2.05 8.41
C THR A 318 -20.96 -2.57 7.01
N THR A 319 -19.67 -2.74 6.72
CA THR A 319 -19.23 -3.42 5.50
C THR A 319 -19.49 -4.93 5.63
N PRO A 320 -20.11 -5.59 4.64
CA PRO A 320 -20.31 -7.03 4.68
C PRO A 320 -18.98 -7.80 4.65
N HIS A 321 -19.01 -9.01 5.21
CA HIS A 321 -17.86 -9.90 5.20
C HIS A 321 -17.86 -10.77 3.95
N VAL A 322 -16.91 -10.55 3.04
CA VAL A 322 -16.76 -11.29 1.78
C VAL A 322 -15.50 -12.13 1.81
N LYS A 323 -15.63 -13.41 1.46
CA LYS A 323 -14.52 -14.36 1.32
C LYS A 323 -14.67 -15.17 0.04
N LEU A 324 -13.82 -14.87 -0.94
CA LEU A 324 -13.69 -15.64 -2.16
C LEU A 324 -12.55 -16.66 -2.02
N GLY A 325 -12.77 -17.87 -2.51
CA GLY A 325 -11.81 -18.97 -2.46
C GLY A 325 -10.65 -18.81 -3.43
N SER A 326 -9.76 -19.81 -3.43
CA SER A 326 -8.52 -19.79 -4.23
C SER A 326 -8.74 -19.57 -5.72
N SER A 327 -9.83 -20.10 -6.28
CA SER A 327 -10.26 -19.94 -7.68
C SER A 327 -10.57 -18.50 -8.10
N PHE A 328 -10.58 -17.55 -7.17
CA PHE A 328 -10.79 -16.12 -7.41
C PHE A 328 -9.56 -15.28 -7.08
N THR A 329 -8.42 -15.89 -6.74
CA THR A 329 -7.23 -15.14 -6.30
C THR A 329 -6.69 -14.27 -7.43
N ASN A 330 -6.64 -14.82 -8.65
CA ASN A 330 -6.20 -14.09 -9.83
C ASN A 330 -7.30 -13.16 -10.34
N VAL A 331 -6.98 -11.88 -10.60
CA VAL A 331 -7.97 -10.90 -11.12
C VAL A 331 -8.61 -11.36 -12.42
N GLN A 332 -7.86 -12.00 -13.33
CA GLN A 332 -8.40 -12.47 -14.60
C GLN A 332 -9.44 -13.58 -14.40
N GLU A 333 -9.15 -14.54 -13.50
CA GLU A 333 -10.11 -15.60 -13.16
C GLU A 333 -11.32 -15.02 -12.44
N TYR A 334 -11.11 -14.08 -11.50
CA TYR A 334 -12.17 -13.36 -10.83
C TYR A 334 -13.11 -12.67 -11.84
N VAL A 335 -12.58 -11.89 -12.78
CA VAL A 335 -13.40 -11.20 -13.80
C VAL A 335 -14.14 -12.23 -14.67
N ASN A 336 -13.49 -13.32 -15.07
CA ASN A 336 -14.13 -14.35 -15.89
C ASN A 336 -15.25 -15.11 -15.17
N ARG A 337 -15.21 -15.15 -13.83
CA ARG A 337 -16.21 -15.87 -13.00
C ARG A 337 -17.43 -15.03 -12.64
N PHE A 338 -17.36 -13.72 -12.78
CA PHE A 338 -18.49 -12.81 -12.58
C PHE A 338 -18.88 -12.18 -13.92
N GLU A 339 -19.95 -12.67 -14.56
CA GLU A 339 -20.45 -12.04 -15.79
C GLU A 339 -20.91 -10.59 -15.56
N SER A 340 -21.37 -10.29 -14.35
CA SER A 340 -21.58 -8.93 -13.83
C SER A 340 -21.38 -8.93 -12.33
N ILE A 341 -21.00 -7.79 -11.76
CA ILE A 341 -20.93 -7.63 -10.31
C ILE A 341 -22.34 -7.76 -9.71
N PRO A 342 -22.54 -8.67 -8.74
CA PRO A 342 -23.86 -8.89 -8.16
C PRO A 342 -24.34 -7.68 -7.34
N ASP A 343 -25.65 -7.60 -7.16
CA ASP A 343 -26.25 -6.75 -6.14
C ASP A 343 -25.90 -7.29 -4.75
N MET A 344 -25.27 -6.46 -3.93
CA MET A 344 -24.79 -6.81 -2.59
C MET A 344 -25.30 -5.82 -1.53
N LEU A 345 -26.30 -5.00 -1.86
CA LEU A 345 -26.73 -3.91 -0.99
C LEU A 345 -27.31 -4.41 0.35
N GLU A 346 -27.99 -5.56 0.33
CA GLU A 346 -28.58 -6.22 1.50
C GLU A 346 -27.74 -7.41 2.00
N LEU A 347 -26.49 -7.53 1.54
CA LEU A 347 -25.58 -8.60 1.96
C LEU A 347 -25.00 -8.32 3.35
N ASP A 348 -24.82 -9.38 4.15
CA ASP A 348 -24.08 -9.34 5.41
C ASP A 348 -22.83 -10.24 5.37
N HIS A 349 -22.95 -11.44 4.78
CA HIS A 349 -21.86 -12.40 4.69
C HIS A 349 -21.90 -13.16 3.36
N LEU A 350 -20.77 -13.21 2.66
CA LEU A 350 -20.57 -14.01 1.46
C LEU A 350 -19.33 -14.89 1.62
N THR A 351 -19.50 -16.19 1.46
CA THR A 351 -18.38 -17.13 1.28
C THR A 351 -18.60 -17.90 -0.02
N VAL A 352 -17.61 -17.85 -0.93
CA VAL A 352 -17.63 -18.64 -2.17
C VAL A 352 -16.37 -19.49 -2.23
N SER A 353 -16.52 -20.80 -2.36
CA SER A 353 -15.41 -21.76 -2.38
C SER A 353 -15.56 -22.76 -3.54
N GLY A 354 -14.44 -23.10 -4.17
CA GLY A 354 -14.38 -24.03 -5.31
C GLY A 354 -14.64 -23.37 -6.66
N ASP A 355 -14.89 -24.21 -7.67
CA ASP A 355 -15.13 -23.78 -9.05
C ASP A 355 -16.55 -23.24 -9.22
N VAL A 356 -16.73 -21.94 -8.93
CA VAL A 356 -18.02 -21.26 -8.98
C VAL A 356 -18.00 -20.15 -10.04
N THR A 357 -19.10 -20.01 -10.79
CA THR A 357 -19.36 -18.85 -11.65
C THR A 357 -20.70 -18.21 -11.28
N LEU A 358 -20.80 -16.89 -11.50
CA LEU A 358 -22.00 -16.11 -11.26
C LEU A 358 -22.43 -15.40 -12.54
N GLY A 359 -23.62 -15.72 -13.01
CA GLY A 359 -24.22 -15.09 -14.18
C GLY A 359 -24.62 -13.63 -13.96
N LYS A 360 -25.19 -13.01 -14.99
CA LYS A 360 -25.61 -11.60 -14.94
C LYS A 360 -26.72 -11.34 -13.94
N ASN A 361 -26.74 -10.16 -13.34
CA ASN A 361 -27.84 -9.65 -12.51
C ASN A 361 -28.18 -10.54 -11.30
N VAL A 362 -27.19 -11.23 -10.72
CA VAL A 362 -27.37 -11.99 -9.47
C VAL A 362 -27.52 -11.01 -8.29
N SER A 363 -28.41 -11.32 -7.34
CA SER A 363 -28.59 -10.56 -6.09
C SER A 363 -28.29 -11.45 -4.89
N LEU A 364 -27.47 -10.94 -3.96
CA LEU A 364 -27.00 -11.66 -2.76
C LEU A 364 -27.44 -10.89 -1.51
N LYS A 365 -28.20 -11.56 -0.63
CA LYS A 365 -28.83 -10.94 0.54
C LYS A 365 -28.60 -11.75 1.82
N GLY A 366 -28.40 -11.06 2.94
CA GLY A 366 -28.12 -11.66 4.25
C GLY A 366 -26.87 -12.52 4.23
N THR A 367 -26.98 -13.79 4.61
CA THR A 367 -25.86 -14.75 4.60
C THR A 367 -25.94 -15.70 3.41
N VAL A 368 -24.95 -15.64 2.51
CA VAL A 368 -24.84 -16.52 1.35
C VAL A 368 -23.53 -17.31 1.41
N ILE A 369 -23.62 -18.63 1.29
CA ILE A 369 -22.46 -19.52 1.26
C ILE A 369 -22.59 -20.43 0.04
N ILE A 370 -21.59 -20.42 -0.85
CA ILE A 370 -21.57 -21.24 -2.06
C ILE A 370 -20.33 -22.12 -2.02
N ILE A 371 -20.52 -23.45 -2.05
CA ILE A 371 -19.43 -24.42 -1.93
C ILE A 371 -19.54 -25.45 -3.07
N ALA A 372 -18.62 -25.34 -4.03
CA ALA A 372 -18.32 -26.41 -4.97
C ALA A 372 -17.18 -27.26 -4.38
N ASN A 373 -17.40 -28.56 -4.20
CA ASN A 373 -16.37 -29.46 -3.70
C ASN A 373 -15.31 -29.74 -4.79
N HIS A 374 -14.22 -30.39 -4.41
CA HIS A 374 -13.17 -30.74 -5.35
C HIS A 374 -13.71 -31.60 -6.51
N GLY A 375 -13.56 -31.11 -7.74
CA GLY A 375 -14.04 -31.78 -8.96
C GLY A 375 -15.46 -31.38 -9.37
N ASP A 376 -16.21 -30.70 -8.49
CA ASP A 376 -17.52 -30.14 -8.80
C ASP A 376 -17.39 -28.71 -9.34
N ARG A 377 -18.40 -28.29 -10.11
CA ARG A 377 -18.55 -26.91 -10.59
C ARG A 377 -19.97 -26.43 -10.29
N ILE A 378 -20.12 -25.17 -9.92
CA ILE A 378 -21.44 -24.54 -9.74
C ILE A 378 -21.51 -23.28 -10.60
N ASP A 379 -22.39 -23.30 -11.60
CA ASP A 379 -22.78 -22.12 -12.35
C ASP A 379 -24.08 -21.54 -11.75
N ILE A 380 -24.00 -20.36 -11.15
CA ILE A 380 -25.19 -19.66 -10.64
C ILE A 380 -25.90 -18.97 -11.81
N PRO A 381 -27.16 -19.32 -12.13
CA PRO A 381 -27.87 -18.77 -13.28
C PRO A 381 -28.02 -17.25 -13.22
N ALA A 382 -28.08 -16.61 -14.38
CA ALA A 382 -28.40 -15.18 -14.48
C ALA A 382 -29.75 -14.84 -13.83
N GLY A 383 -29.82 -13.71 -13.14
CA GLY A 383 -31.02 -13.24 -12.42
C GLY A 383 -31.30 -13.96 -11.10
N SER A 384 -30.43 -14.89 -10.66
CA SER A 384 -30.63 -15.61 -9.40
C SER A 384 -30.62 -14.66 -8.20
N MET A 385 -31.56 -14.85 -7.29
CA MET A 385 -31.58 -14.16 -5.99
C MET A 385 -31.31 -15.17 -4.88
N LEU A 386 -30.20 -15.00 -4.18
CA LEU A 386 -29.78 -15.84 -3.05
C LEU A 386 -29.90 -15.04 -1.76
N GLU A 387 -30.85 -15.44 -0.90
CA GLU A 387 -31.09 -14.80 0.38
C GLU A 387 -31.06 -15.83 1.51
N ASN A 388 -30.11 -15.67 2.44
CA ASN A 388 -29.96 -16.57 3.60
C ASN A 388 -29.86 -18.05 3.19
N LYS A 389 -29.05 -18.35 2.17
CA LYS A 389 -28.89 -19.69 1.59
C LYS A 389 -27.46 -20.20 1.66
N ILE A 390 -27.38 -21.52 1.82
CA ILE A 390 -26.17 -22.29 1.55
C ILE A 390 -26.44 -23.09 0.27
N VAL A 391 -25.61 -22.89 -0.75
CA VAL A 391 -25.67 -23.58 -2.04
C VAL A 391 -24.46 -24.49 -2.15
N SER A 392 -24.68 -25.77 -2.37
CA SER A 392 -23.62 -26.76 -2.56
C SER A 392 -24.04 -27.82 -3.55
N GLY A 393 -23.09 -28.39 -4.29
CA GLY A 393 -23.33 -29.45 -5.24
C GLY A 393 -22.56 -29.25 -6.54
N ASN A 394 -23.11 -29.77 -7.63
CA ASN A 394 -22.52 -29.72 -8.97
C ASN A 394 -23.62 -29.35 -9.98
N LEU A 395 -23.49 -28.19 -10.61
CA LEU A 395 -24.44 -27.64 -11.57
C LEU A 395 -23.66 -26.97 -12.69
N ARG A 396 -23.84 -27.46 -13.93
CA ARG A 396 -23.26 -26.86 -15.13
C ARG A 396 -24.35 -26.32 -16.03
N ILE A 397 -24.21 -25.06 -16.46
CA ILE A 397 -25.10 -24.43 -17.43
C ILE A 397 -24.38 -24.38 -18.77
N MET A 398 -25.01 -24.86 -19.84
CA MET A 398 -24.45 -24.89 -21.20
C MET A 398 -25.31 -24.03 -22.12
N ASP A 399 -24.67 -23.34 -23.06
CA ASP A 399 -25.36 -22.65 -24.16
C ASP A 399 -26.07 -23.68 -25.06
N HIS A 400 -27.26 -23.35 -25.54
CA HIS A 400 -28.12 -24.22 -26.34
C HIS A 400 -28.12 -23.84 -27.82
#